data_AF-A0A2S6C2L9-F1
#
_entry.id   AF-A0A2S6C2L9-F1
#
_cell.length_a   1.000
_cell.length_b   1.000
_cell.length_c   1.000
_cell.angle_alpha   90.00
_cell.angle_beta   90.00
_cell.angle_gamma   90.00
#
_symmetry.space_group_name_H-M   'P 1'
#
loop_
_entity.id
_entity.type
_entity.pdbx_description
1 polymer ?
#
loop_
_entity_poly.entity_id
_entity_poly.type
_entity_poly.pdbx_seq_one_letter_code
_entity_poly.pdbx_strand_id
1 'polypeptide(L)'
;MGYHLVTFQCLHFKLVSQHPYNFHEEDDYSIEGLLSTPTDSQRHSNSRCDAAECEDISGVEWAKRVNEAVAKSKTYFSLAVNRYLDMGFRYHNIAMGCRVLTLRDPTCQFAHQQFGTEICAWDDDDFFECWQNTLDKLHDLACERLVSMDEDSGIQMAKALHKIRVAVNGIVGRMLELEEGVRRMDGLQEDLKQTELWSEIVAKPSTKRGRTGRRDTRALRGPVSPGDVFARAAFKAWEGRIAGLWEAFYMT
;
A
#
# COMPACT_ATOMS: atom_id res chain seq x y z
N MET A 1 11.82 -8.37 -14.37
CA MET A 1 10.94 -8.72 -15.51
C MET A 1 9.81 -7.73 -15.46
N GLY A 2 9.58 -6.99 -16.55
CA GLY A 2 8.74 -5.80 -16.53
C GLY A 2 7.36 -6.02 -17.13
N TYR A 3 6.36 -5.30 -16.62
CA TYR A 3 5.03 -5.21 -17.21
C TYR A 3 4.70 -3.79 -17.66
N HIS A 4 3.89 -3.65 -18.70
CA HIS A 4 3.28 -2.40 -19.14
C HIS A 4 1.81 -2.38 -18.75
N LEU A 5 1.35 -1.32 -18.09
CA LEU A 5 -0.07 -1.05 -17.95
C LEU A 5 -0.54 -0.20 -19.13
N VAL A 6 -1.32 -0.79 -20.04
CA VAL A 6 -1.97 -0.06 -21.14
C VAL A 6 -3.41 0.24 -20.73
N THR A 7 -3.80 1.51 -20.72
CA THR A 7 -5.20 1.92 -20.55
C THR A 7 -5.72 2.46 -21.87
N PHE A 8 -6.83 1.90 -22.35
CA PHE A 8 -7.48 2.33 -23.58
C PHE A 8 -8.44 3.49 -23.33
N GLN A 9 -8.80 4.18 -24.41
CA GLN A 9 -9.82 5.24 -24.38
C GLN A 9 -11.14 4.71 -23.79
N CYS A 10 -11.54 3.49 -24.11
CA CYS A 10 -12.77 2.85 -23.63
C CYS A 10 -12.73 2.37 -22.16
N LEU A 11 -11.77 2.86 -21.35
CA LEU A 11 -11.54 2.57 -19.93
C LEU A 11 -11.07 1.15 -19.57
N HIS A 12 -11.11 0.22 -20.53
CA HIS A 12 -10.41 -1.05 -20.40
C HIS A 12 -8.91 -0.83 -20.20
N PHE A 13 -8.27 -1.75 -19.49
CA PHE A 13 -6.83 -1.76 -19.33
C PHE A 13 -6.30 -3.16 -19.56
N LYS A 14 -4.99 -3.28 -19.78
CA LYS A 14 -4.31 -4.55 -19.96
C LYS A 14 -2.91 -4.48 -19.37
N LEU A 15 -2.52 -5.51 -18.65
CA LEU A 15 -1.14 -5.74 -18.24
C LEU A 15 -0.43 -6.54 -19.34
N VAL A 16 0.62 -5.97 -19.92
CA VAL A 16 1.37 -6.58 -21.03
C VAL A 16 2.79 -6.87 -20.56
N SER A 17 3.20 -8.15 -20.61
CA SER A 17 4.59 -8.52 -20.33
C SER A 17 5.54 -7.87 -21.34
N GLN A 18 6.65 -7.31 -20.87
CA GLN A 18 7.69 -6.75 -21.72
C GLN A 18 8.50 -7.81 -22.46
N HIS A 19 8.31 -9.09 -22.14
CA HIS A 19 9.10 -10.16 -22.72
C HIS A 19 8.55 -10.57 -24.10
N PRO A 20 9.34 -10.52 -25.18
CA PRO A 20 8.90 -10.88 -26.53
C PRO A 20 8.58 -12.36 -26.74
N TYR A 21 8.61 -13.19 -25.69
CA TYR A 21 8.34 -14.63 -25.73
C TYR A 21 7.26 -15.10 -24.74
N ASN A 22 6.68 -14.21 -23.92
CA ASN A 22 5.57 -14.55 -23.01
C ASN A 22 4.21 -14.36 -23.71
N PHE A 23 3.97 -15.11 -24.77
CA PHE A 23 2.67 -15.12 -25.48
C PHE A 23 1.57 -15.92 -24.75
N HIS A 24 1.86 -16.47 -23.56
CA HIS A 24 1.00 -17.40 -22.83
C HIS A 24 0.64 -16.97 -21.41
N GLU A 25 1.11 -15.82 -20.92
CA GLU A 25 0.56 -15.26 -19.68
C GLU A 25 -0.83 -14.71 -20.00
N GLU A 26 -1.86 -15.27 -19.37
CA GLU A 26 -3.22 -14.75 -19.45
C GLU A 26 -3.18 -13.29 -19.00
N ASP A 27 -3.74 -12.41 -19.82
CA ASP A 27 -3.86 -11.00 -19.48
C ASP A 27 -4.63 -10.87 -18.16
N ASP A 28 -3.99 -10.41 -17.10
CA ASP A 28 -4.66 -10.19 -15.82
C ASP A 28 -5.34 -8.82 -15.81
N TYR A 29 -6.67 -8.85 -15.81
CA TYR A 29 -7.55 -7.69 -15.77
C TYR A 29 -8.10 -7.41 -14.36
N SER A 30 -7.63 -8.13 -13.33
CA SER A 30 -8.10 -8.01 -11.95
C SER A 30 -7.43 -6.85 -11.21
N ILE A 31 -8.10 -6.37 -10.15
CA ILE A 31 -7.53 -5.35 -9.24
C ILE A 31 -6.36 -5.95 -8.48
N GLU A 32 -6.45 -7.22 -8.10
CA GLU A 32 -5.42 -7.99 -7.44
C GLU A 32 -4.17 -8.13 -8.33
N GLY A 33 -4.35 -8.33 -9.64
CA GLY A 33 -3.28 -8.32 -10.64
C GLY A 33 -2.53 -7.00 -10.67
N LEU A 34 -3.25 -5.87 -10.67
CA LEU A 34 -2.65 -4.54 -10.60
C LEU A 34 -1.85 -4.31 -9.31
N LEU A 35 -2.28 -4.88 -8.16
CA LEU A 35 -1.58 -4.76 -6.88
C LEU A 35 -0.35 -5.68 -6.76
N SER A 36 -0.41 -6.84 -7.39
CA SER A 36 0.62 -7.88 -7.29
C SER A 36 1.67 -7.79 -8.40
N THR A 37 1.36 -7.10 -9.49
CA THR A 37 2.21 -6.97 -10.67
C THR A 37 2.72 -5.53 -10.80
N PRO A 38 3.93 -5.21 -10.30
CA PRO A 38 4.52 -3.91 -10.55
C PRO A 38 4.64 -3.64 -12.05
N THR A 39 4.16 -2.48 -12.49
CA THR A 39 4.30 -2.04 -13.88
C THR A 39 5.41 -1.00 -13.99
N ASP A 40 6.37 -1.27 -14.88
CA ASP A 40 7.55 -0.40 -15.08
C ASP A 40 7.20 0.82 -15.95
N SER A 41 6.14 0.74 -16.74
CA SER A 41 5.64 1.89 -17.49
C SER A 41 4.15 1.78 -17.79
N GLN A 42 3.54 2.95 -17.88
CA GLN A 42 2.11 3.11 -18.08
C GLN A 42 1.88 3.89 -19.37
N ARG A 43 0.93 3.42 -20.19
CA ARG A 43 0.58 4.07 -21.45
C ARG A 43 -0.92 4.28 -21.53
N HIS A 44 -1.32 5.46 -21.96
CA HIS A 44 -2.68 5.69 -22.42
C HIS A 44 -2.72 5.51 -23.94
N SER A 45 -3.58 4.62 -24.42
CA SER A 45 -3.91 4.55 -25.84
C SER A 45 -5.09 5.47 -26.12
N ASN A 46 -4.93 6.35 -27.11
CA ASN A 46 -6.04 7.10 -27.69
C ASN A 46 -6.91 6.22 -28.60
N SER A 47 -6.60 4.93 -28.75
CA SER A 47 -7.48 3.97 -29.40
C SER A 47 -8.38 3.31 -28.36
N ARG A 48 -9.55 2.86 -28.83
CA ARG A 48 -10.36 1.87 -28.12
C ARG A 48 -9.65 0.51 -28.21
N CYS A 49 -10.00 -0.42 -27.31
CA CYS A 49 -9.50 -1.79 -27.41
C CYS A 49 -10.24 -2.55 -28.51
N ASP A 50 -9.73 -3.70 -28.92
CA ASP A 50 -10.25 -4.52 -30.03
C ASP A 50 -11.55 -5.29 -29.68
N ALA A 51 -12.23 -4.90 -28.61
CA ALA A 51 -13.45 -5.56 -28.16
C ALA A 51 -14.65 -4.95 -28.90
N ALA A 52 -15.54 -5.80 -29.43
CA ALA A 52 -16.66 -5.36 -30.27
C ALA A 52 -17.58 -4.37 -29.56
N GLU A 53 -17.79 -4.54 -28.25
CA GLU A 53 -18.59 -3.63 -27.42
C GLU A 53 -17.94 -2.24 -27.23
N CYS A 54 -16.73 -2.03 -27.74
CA CYS A 54 -16.05 -0.75 -27.71
C CYS A 54 -16.10 -0.01 -29.05
N GLU A 55 -16.61 -0.59 -30.15
CA GLU A 55 -16.65 0.09 -31.45
C GLU A 55 -17.59 1.30 -31.46
N ASP A 56 -18.75 1.20 -30.78
CA ASP A 56 -19.72 2.28 -30.62
C ASP A 56 -20.22 2.33 -29.17
N ILE A 57 -19.72 3.29 -28.39
CA ILE A 57 -20.08 3.46 -26.98
C ILE A 57 -21.14 4.55 -26.87
N SER A 58 -22.37 4.17 -26.49
CA SER A 58 -23.45 5.12 -26.23
C SER A 58 -23.13 5.99 -25.01
N GLY A 59 -23.77 7.17 -24.91
CA GLY A 59 -23.51 8.08 -23.78
C GLY A 59 -23.91 7.52 -22.40
N VAL A 60 -24.95 6.68 -22.35
CA VAL A 60 -25.34 5.96 -21.13
C VAL A 60 -24.30 4.90 -20.76
N GLU A 61 -23.75 4.20 -21.76
CA GLU A 61 -22.69 3.21 -21.54
C GLU A 61 -21.38 3.87 -21.09
N TRP A 62 -21.03 5.04 -21.64
CA TRP A 62 -19.91 5.84 -21.15
C TRP A 62 -20.04 6.17 -19.67
N ALA A 63 -21.17 6.73 -19.27
CA ALA A 63 -21.45 7.07 -17.88
C ALA A 63 -21.33 5.83 -16.97
N LYS A 64 -21.87 4.69 -17.40
CA LYS A 64 -21.76 3.42 -16.69
C LYS A 64 -20.31 2.97 -16.51
N ARG A 65 -19.52 2.94 -17.59
CA ARG A 65 -18.11 2.53 -17.55
C ARG A 65 -17.25 3.44 -16.69
N VAL A 66 -17.52 4.75 -16.72
CA VAL A 66 -16.85 5.71 -15.83
C VAL A 66 -17.17 5.40 -14.38
N ASN A 67 -18.44 5.23 -14.03
CA ASN A 67 -18.86 4.90 -12.66
C ASN A 67 -18.21 3.60 -12.17
N GLU A 68 -18.18 2.56 -13.01
CA GLU A 68 -17.50 1.30 -12.71
C GLU A 68 -15.99 1.48 -12.54
N ALA A 69 -15.36 2.28 -13.39
CA ALA A 69 -13.92 2.54 -13.30
C ALA A 69 -13.56 3.35 -12.05
N VAL A 70 -14.37 4.36 -11.67
CA VAL A 70 -14.22 5.10 -10.41
C VAL A 70 -14.35 4.16 -9.22
N ALA A 71 -15.38 3.31 -9.21
CA ALA A 71 -15.59 2.34 -8.13
C ALA A 71 -14.41 1.36 -8.01
N LYS A 72 -13.93 0.80 -9.13
CA LYS A 72 -12.75 -0.08 -9.16
C LYS A 72 -11.49 0.65 -8.68
N SER A 73 -11.29 1.91 -9.07
CA SER A 73 -10.15 2.71 -8.62
C SER A 73 -10.20 3.00 -7.12
N LYS A 74 -11.39 3.24 -6.54
CA LYS A 74 -11.56 3.35 -5.08
C LYS A 74 -11.16 2.05 -4.38
N THR A 75 -11.68 0.91 -4.83
CA THR A 75 -11.31 -0.41 -4.27
C THR A 75 -9.81 -0.67 -4.38
N TYR A 76 -9.22 -0.41 -5.55
CA TYR A 76 -7.78 -0.57 -5.79
C TYR A 76 -6.95 0.25 -4.81
N PHE A 77 -7.36 1.51 -4.60
CA PHE A 77 -6.66 2.40 -3.70
C PHE A 77 -6.82 2.01 -2.23
N SER A 78 -8.03 1.64 -1.79
CA SER A 78 -8.28 1.10 -0.45
C SER A 78 -7.43 -0.15 -0.17
N LEU A 79 -7.23 -1.03 -1.15
CA LEU A 79 -6.37 -2.20 -0.99
C LEU A 79 -4.88 -1.82 -0.82
N ALA A 80 -4.39 -0.81 -1.56
CA ALA A 80 -3.04 -0.29 -1.36
C ALA A 80 -2.85 0.30 0.05
N VAL A 81 -3.88 0.97 0.58
CA VAL A 81 -3.91 1.48 1.96
C VAL A 81 -3.85 0.37 2.99
N ASN A 82 -4.68 -0.66 2.83
CA ASN A 82 -4.66 -1.83 3.70
C ASN A 82 -3.28 -2.49 3.75
N ARG A 83 -2.58 -2.60 2.61
CA ARG A 83 -1.22 -3.13 2.56
C ARG A 83 -0.22 -2.29 3.35
N TYR A 84 -0.28 -0.96 3.22
CA TYR A 84 0.58 -0.08 4.02
C TYR A 84 0.37 -0.28 5.53
N LEU A 85 -0.90 -0.34 5.95
CA LEU A 85 -1.28 -0.56 7.34
C LEU A 85 -0.78 -1.91 7.85
N ASP A 86 -1.00 -2.99 7.08
CA ASP A 86 -0.50 -4.32 7.40
C ASP A 86 1.02 -4.34 7.56
N MET A 87 1.76 -3.71 6.64
CA MET A 87 3.23 -3.62 6.73
C MET A 87 3.69 -2.89 7.99
N GLY A 88 3.02 -1.80 8.37
CA GLY A 88 3.33 -1.09 9.61
C GLY A 88 3.07 -1.96 10.85
N PHE A 89 1.93 -2.64 10.92
CA PHE A 89 1.64 -3.59 12.02
C PHE A 89 2.69 -4.71 12.09
N ARG A 90 3.05 -5.31 10.96
CA ARG A 90 4.10 -6.34 10.88
C ARG A 90 5.44 -5.78 11.35
N TYR A 91 5.86 -4.62 10.85
CA TYR A 91 7.10 -3.96 11.27
C TYR A 91 7.18 -3.77 12.79
N HIS A 92 6.11 -3.27 13.41
CA HIS A 92 6.10 -3.02 14.85
C HIS A 92 6.03 -4.30 15.70
N ASN A 93 5.53 -5.41 15.13
CA ASN A 93 5.58 -6.74 15.74
C ASN A 93 6.95 -7.40 15.69
N ILE A 94 7.86 -6.93 14.83
CA ILE A 94 9.24 -7.42 14.79
C ILE A 94 10.00 -6.95 16.05
N ALA A 95 10.73 -7.88 16.67
CA ALA A 95 11.53 -7.60 17.85
C ALA A 95 12.48 -6.42 17.59
N MET A 96 12.55 -5.47 18.55
CA MET A 96 13.36 -4.25 18.40
C MET A 96 14.83 -4.57 18.09
N GLY A 97 15.40 -5.60 18.71
CA GLY A 97 16.76 -6.04 18.41
C GLY A 97 16.98 -6.39 16.94
N CYS A 98 16.03 -7.09 16.31
CA CYS A 98 16.10 -7.41 14.87
C CYS A 98 16.04 -6.12 14.02
N ARG A 99 15.13 -5.19 14.35
CA ARG A 99 15.05 -3.88 13.67
C ARG A 99 16.35 -3.08 13.79
N VAL A 100 16.99 -3.10 14.97
CA VAL A 100 18.26 -2.41 15.19
C VAL A 100 19.40 -3.03 14.36
N LEU A 101 19.44 -4.36 14.26
CA LEU A 101 20.46 -5.06 13.47
C LEU A 101 20.37 -4.76 11.97
N THR A 102 19.19 -4.40 11.46
CA THR A 102 18.96 -4.07 10.05
C THR A 102 19.04 -2.57 9.73
N LEU A 103 19.33 -1.69 10.69
CA LEU A 103 19.36 -0.24 10.46
C LEU A 103 20.31 0.20 9.34
N ARG A 104 21.39 -0.56 9.11
CA ARG A 104 22.38 -0.28 8.06
C ARG A 104 22.12 -1.05 6.77
N ASP A 105 21.15 -1.96 6.74
CA ASP A 105 20.77 -2.68 5.53
C ASP A 105 20.00 -1.70 4.62
N PRO A 106 20.50 -1.38 3.41
CA PRO A 106 19.84 -0.46 2.49
C PRO A 106 18.39 -0.86 2.19
N THR A 107 18.11 -2.16 2.14
CA THR A 107 16.79 -2.73 1.86
C THR A 107 15.76 -2.40 2.94
N CYS A 108 16.22 -2.18 4.18
CA CYS A 108 15.36 -1.94 5.34
C CYS A 108 15.20 -0.44 5.65
N GLN A 109 16.02 0.43 5.05
CA GLN A 109 16.06 1.86 5.40
C GLN A 109 14.72 2.55 5.20
N PHE A 110 14.04 2.27 4.07
CA PHE A 110 12.77 2.91 3.78
C PHE A 110 11.69 2.50 4.79
N ALA A 111 11.63 1.22 5.18
CA ALA A 111 10.73 0.74 6.23
C ALA A 111 11.07 1.35 7.61
N HIS A 112 12.35 1.49 7.95
CA HIS A 112 12.78 2.15 9.20
C HIS A 112 12.41 3.63 9.23
N GLN A 113 12.56 4.34 8.11
CA GLN A 113 12.13 5.73 8.00
C GLN A 113 10.63 5.81 8.23
N GLN A 114 9.85 5.07 7.43
CA GLN A 114 8.39 5.18 7.42
C GLN A 114 7.72 4.70 8.71
N PHE A 115 8.19 3.62 9.34
CA PHE A 115 7.52 3.06 10.51
C PHE A 115 8.28 3.29 11.83
N GLY A 116 9.56 3.62 11.77
CA GLY A 116 10.41 3.73 12.96
C GLY A 116 10.79 5.16 13.35
N THR A 117 10.80 6.09 12.40
CA THR A 117 11.44 7.41 12.56
C THR A 117 10.47 8.54 12.31
N GLU A 118 9.68 8.44 11.25
CA GLU A 118 8.77 9.50 10.85
C GLU A 118 7.61 9.64 11.84
N ILE A 119 7.36 10.88 12.28
CA ILE A 119 6.42 11.19 13.37
C ILE A 119 5.40 12.27 13.00
N CYS A 120 5.49 12.85 11.80
CA CYS A 120 4.54 13.85 11.34
C CYS A 120 3.15 13.24 11.11
N ALA A 121 2.13 14.09 11.04
CA ALA A 121 0.79 13.68 10.65
C ALA A 121 0.77 13.29 9.17
N TRP A 122 -0.15 12.38 8.78
CA TRP A 122 -0.17 11.87 7.40
C TRP A 122 -0.46 12.95 6.33
N ASP A 123 -1.20 13.99 6.69
CA ASP A 123 -1.57 15.10 5.83
C ASP A 123 -0.39 16.06 5.57
N ASP A 124 0.56 16.13 6.52
CA ASP A 124 1.79 16.91 6.41
C ASP A 124 2.99 16.13 5.83
N ASP A 125 2.78 14.89 5.40
CA ASP A 125 3.86 14.00 4.98
C ASP A 125 3.92 13.82 3.45
N ASP A 126 5.04 14.24 2.86
CA ASP A 126 5.34 14.11 1.43
C ASP A 126 5.19 12.67 0.90
N PHE A 127 5.36 11.64 1.77
CA PHE A 127 5.10 10.26 1.41
C PHE A 127 3.63 10.05 0.99
N PHE A 128 2.69 10.68 1.70
CA PHE A 128 1.25 10.56 1.45
C PHE A 128 0.67 11.62 0.52
N GLU A 129 1.44 12.61 0.07
CA GLU A 129 0.95 13.66 -0.85
C GLU A 129 0.26 13.08 -2.10
N CYS A 130 0.85 12.04 -2.71
CA CYS A 130 0.26 11.36 -3.87
C CYS A 130 -1.06 10.65 -3.52
N TRP A 131 -1.21 10.19 -2.27
CA TRP A 131 -2.42 9.53 -1.79
C TRP A 131 -3.55 10.55 -1.64
N GLN A 132 -3.27 11.67 -0.96
CA GLN A 132 -4.22 12.76 -0.76
C GLN A 132 -4.72 13.29 -2.11
N ASN A 133 -3.80 13.62 -3.02
CA ASN A 133 -4.12 14.06 -4.38
C ASN A 133 -4.97 13.03 -5.18
N THR A 134 -4.83 11.74 -4.88
CA THR A 134 -5.60 10.67 -5.54
C THR A 134 -6.97 10.51 -4.91
N LEU A 135 -7.08 10.63 -3.58
CA LEU A 135 -8.33 10.66 -2.84
C LEU A 135 -9.23 11.79 -3.34
N ASP A 136 -8.71 13.01 -3.39
CA ASP A 136 -9.47 14.21 -3.79
C ASP A 136 -10.03 14.04 -5.20
N LYS A 137 -9.20 13.59 -6.15
CA LYS A 137 -9.65 13.33 -7.53
C LYS A 137 -10.72 12.24 -7.58
N LEU A 138 -10.57 11.15 -6.82
CA LEU A 138 -11.57 10.09 -6.78
C LEU A 138 -12.88 10.54 -6.12
N HIS A 139 -12.80 11.44 -5.15
CA HIS A 139 -13.96 12.06 -4.52
C HIS A 139 -14.69 12.95 -5.54
N ASP A 140 -13.98 13.87 -6.19
CA ASP A 140 -14.54 14.77 -7.21
C ASP A 140 -15.26 13.99 -8.31
N LEU A 141 -14.60 12.96 -8.86
CA LEU A 141 -15.19 12.11 -9.90
C LEU A 141 -16.41 11.31 -9.42
N ALA A 142 -16.49 10.97 -8.13
CA ALA A 142 -17.62 10.23 -7.59
C ALA A 142 -18.82 11.12 -7.25
N CYS A 143 -18.61 12.42 -7.04
CA CYS A 143 -19.68 13.39 -6.82
C CYS A 143 -20.40 13.74 -8.13
N GLU A 144 -19.77 13.53 -9.29
CA GLU A 144 -20.41 13.71 -10.59
C GLU A 144 -21.49 12.64 -10.81
N ARG A 145 -22.77 13.05 -10.78
CA ARG A 145 -23.89 12.16 -11.16
C ARG A 145 -23.96 12.04 -12.68
N LEU A 146 -23.22 11.07 -13.22
CA LEU A 146 -23.17 10.79 -14.64
C LEU A 146 -24.30 9.85 -15.04
N VAL A 147 -25.32 10.40 -15.71
CA VAL A 147 -26.46 9.64 -16.28
C VAL A 147 -26.26 9.37 -17.77
N SER A 148 -25.63 10.30 -18.47
CA SER A 148 -25.24 10.20 -19.88
C SER A 148 -24.07 11.13 -20.12
N MET A 149 -23.16 10.75 -21.02
CA MET A 149 -21.99 11.54 -21.40
C MET A 149 -21.84 11.56 -22.91
N ASP A 150 -21.45 12.68 -23.49
CA ASP A 150 -20.95 12.69 -24.86
C ASP A 150 -19.56 12.03 -24.94
N GLU A 151 -19.13 11.70 -26.15
CA GLU A 151 -17.87 11.00 -26.38
C GLU A 151 -16.65 11.83 -25.92
N ASP A 152 -16.63 13.13 -26.16
CA ASP A 152 -15.50 13.99 -25.77
C ASP A 152 -15.36 14.04 -24.24
N SER A 153 -16.47 14.21 -23.52
CA SER A 153 -16.51 14.10 -22.07
C SER A 153 -16.04 12.73 -21.58
N GLY A 154 -16.48 11.64 -22.25
CA GLY A 154 -16.03 10.28 -21.95
C GLY A 154 -14.52 10.10 -22.11
N ILE A 155 -13.93 10.66 -23.17
CA ILE A 155 -12.49 10.64 -23.42
C ILE A 155 -11.72 11.41 -22.33
N GLN A 156 -12.18 12.60 -21.95
CA GLN A 156 -11.52 13.38 -20.90
C GLN A 156 -11.54 12.62 -19.57
N MET A 157 -12.66 11.98 -19.27
CA MET A 157 -12.81 11.16 -18.07
C MET A 157 -11.89 9.94 -18.09
N ALA A 158 -11.73 9.29 -19.24
CA ALA A 158 -10.79 8.20 -19.42
C ALA A 158 -9.33 8.62 -19.17
N LYS A 159 -8.94 9.83 -19.60
CA LYS A 159 -7.62 10.39 -19.29
C LYS A 159 -7.45 10.69 -17.80
N ALA A 160 -8.48 11.21 -17.15
CA ALA A 160 -8.45 11.47 -15.70
C ALA A 160 -8.29 10.17 -14.90
N LEU A 161 -9.08 9.14 -15.22
CA LEU A 161 -9.00 7.81 -14.61
C LEU A 161 -7.66 7.11 -14.89
N HIS A 162 -7.09 7.29 -16.08
CA HIS A 162 -5.74 6.80 -16.36
C HIS A 162 -4.69 7.44 -15.42
N LYS A 163 -4.73 8.76 -15.22
CA LYS A 163 -3.82 9.45 -14.28
C LYS A 163 -3.95 8.91 -12.86
N ILE A 164 -5.17 8.63 -12.41
CA ILE A 164 -5.44 8.00 -11.11
C ILE A 164 -4.78 6.62 -11.04
N ARG A 165 -4.96 5.77 -12.06
CA ARG A 165 -4.32 4.44 -12.10
C ARG A 165 -2.79 4.52 -12.05
N VAL A 166 -2.20 5.48 -12.76
CA VAL A 166 -0.75 5.74 -12.73
C VAL A 166 -0.31 6.12 -11.31
N ALA A 167 -1.03 7.03 -10.65
CA ALA A 167 -0.73 7.45 -9.29
C ALA A 167 -0.79 6.27 -8.31
N VAL A 168 -1.86 5.47 -8.35
CA VAL A 168 -1.99 4.28 -7.48
C VAL A 168 -0.91 3.25 -7.77
N ASN A 169 -0.52 3.02 -9.03
CA ASN A 169 0.61 2.13 -9.33
C ASN A 169 1.94 2.64 -8.77
N GLY A 170 2.19 3.96 -8.82
CA GLY A 170 3.37 4.57 -8.17
C GLY A 170 3.36 4.37 -6.65
N ILE A 171 2.18 4.44 -6.04
CA ILE A 171 1.99 4.12 -4.62
C ILE A 171 2.33 2.65 -4.36
N VAL A 172 1.79 1.71 -5.15
CA VAL A 172 2.08 0.27 -5.03
C VAL A 172 3.57 -0.02 -5.18
N GLY A 173 4.27 0.62 -6.12
CA GLY A 173 5.71 0.49 -6.28
C GLY A 173 6.49 0.84 -5.00
N ARG A 174 6.13 1.95 -4.34
CA ARG A 174 6.70 2.33 -3.03
C ARG A 174 6.31 1.34 -1.92
N MET A 175 5.12 0.73 -1.98
CA MET A 175 4.69 -0.27 -1.01
C MET A 175 5.51 -1.56 -1.12
N LEU A 176 5.90 -1.97 -2.33
CA LEU A 176 6.74 -3.15 -2.53
C LEU A 176 8.13 -2.97 -1.91
N GLU A 177 8.69 -1.76 -1.96
CA GLU A 177 9.95 -1.44 -1.29
C GLU A 177 9.82 -1.53 0.24
N LEU A 178 8.72 -1.02 0.82
CA LEU A 178 8.42 -1.19 2.24
C LEU A 178 8.24 -2.66 2.61
N GLU A 179 7.49 -3.40 1.81
CA GLU A 179 7.22 -4.83 2.03
C GLU A 179 8.51 -5.66 1.97
N GLU A 180 9.41 -5.39 1.04
CA GLU A 180 10.72 -6.04 0.97
C GLU A 180 11.52 -5.78 2.26
N GLY A 181 11.59 -4.53 2.72
CA GLY A 181 12.28 -4.18 3.95
C GLY A 181 11.70 -4.89 5.18
N VAL A 182 10.37 -4.88 5.32
CA VAL A 182 9.66 -5.58 6.41
C VAL A 182 9.87 -7.09 6.33
N ARG A 183 9.76 -7.70 5.15
CA ARG A 183 9.99 -9.14 4.95
C ARG A 183 11.43 -9.52 5.27
N ARG A 184 12.41 -8.70 4.90
CA ARG A 184 13.82 -8.93 5.22
C ARG A 184 14.06 -8.95 6.73
N MET A 185 13.48 -7.99 7.46
CA MET A 185 13.54 -7.95 8.92
C MET A 185 12.82 -9.13 9.59
N ASP A 186 11.66 -9.51 9.06
CA ASP A 186 10.85 -10.62 9.56
C ASP A 186 11.58 -11.96 9.34
N GLY A 187 12.18 -12.15 8.16
CA GLY A 187 13.03 -13.30 7.86
C GLY A 187 14.24 -13.41 8.80
N LEU A 188 14.92 -12.29 9.07
CA LEU A 188 16.01 -12.26 10.06
C LEU A 188 15.50 -12.65 11.46
N GLN A 189 14.32 -12.19 11.84
CA GLN A 189 13.70 -12.58 13.10
C GLN A 189 13.45 -14.10 13.17
N GLU A 190 12.92 -14.71 12.11
CA GLU A 190 12.71 -16.17 12.06
C GLU A 190 14.03 -16.95 12.12
N ASP A 191 15.07 -16.49 11.43
CA ASP A 191 16.41 -17.09 11.48
C ASP A 191 16.98 -17.00 12.90
N LEU A 192 16.89 -15.82 13.52
CA LEU A 192 17.44 -15.59 14.86
C LEU A 192 16.71 -16.39 15.93
N LYS A 193 15.39 -16.63 15.80
CA LYS A 193 14.60 -17.46 16.74
C LYS A 193 15.20 -18.86 16.97
N GLN A 194 15.93 -19.39 16.00
CA GLN A 194 16.57 -20.71 16.08
C GLN A 194 17.97 -20.66 16.69
N THR A 195 18.45 -19.49 17.11
CA THR A 195 19.80 -19.27 17.61
C THR A 195 19.80 -18.89 19.09
N GLU A 196 20.96 -19.05 19.75
CA GLU A 196 21.14 -18.61 21.15
C GLU A 196 21.00 -17.09 21.29
N LEU A 197 21.32 -16.34 20.23
CA LEU A 197 21.20 -14.88 20.14
C LEU A 197 19.75 -14.38 20.28
N TRP A 198 18.74 -15.21 19.97
CA TRP A 198 17.33 -14.86 20.17
C TRP A 198 17.05 -14.38 21.59
N SER A 199 17.66 -15.06 22.55
CA SER A 199 17.45 -14.80 23.97
C SER A 199 18.10 -13.49 24.44
N GLU A 200 19.05 -12.96 23.67
CA GLU A 200 19.74 -11.69 23.94
C GLU A 200 19.00 -10.49 23.35
N ILE A 201 18.34 -10.68 22.20
CA ILE A 201 17.68 -9.62 21.44
C ILE A 201 16.20 -9.40 21.78
N VAL A 202 15.55 -10.41 22.38
CA VAL A 202 14.15 -10.29 22.83
C VAL A 202 14.10 -9.86 24.28
N ALA A 203 13.35 -8.79 24.55
CA ALA A 203 13.07 -8.35 25.91
C ALA A 203 12.44 -9.49 26.73
N LYS A 204 13.20 -10.07 27.67
CA LYS A 204 12.69 -11.12 28.55
C LYS A 204 11.63 -10.51 29.48
N PRO A 205 10.42 -11.07 29.57
CA PRO A 205 9.49 -10.67 30.62
C PRO A 205 10.15 -10.90 31.98
N SER A 206 9.93 -9.95 32.91
CA SER A 206 10.50 -9.97 34.26
C SER A 206 10.41 -11.37 34.89
N THR A 207 11.54 -11.91 35.32
CA THR A 207 11.61 -13.18 36.06
C THR A 207 11.17 -13.03 37.52
N LYS A 208 10.93 -11.79 38.00
CA LYS A 208 10.45 -11.56 39.37
C LYS A 208 9.03 -12.09 39.53
N ARG A 209 8.90 -13.15 40.32
CA ARG A 209 7.61 -13.59 40.85
C ARG A 209 7.16 -12.61 41.92
N GLY A 210 5.88 -12.22 41.86
CA GLY A 210 5.27 -11.43 42.92
C GLY A 210 5.21 -12.22 44.23
N ARG A 211 4.87 -11.53 45.32
CA ARG A 211 4.76 -12.09 46.69
C ARG A 211 3.79 -13.28 46.80
N THR A 212 2.92 -13.46 45.81
CA THR A 212 1.90 -14.53 45.72
C THR A 212 2.35 -15.75 44.89
N GLY A 213 3.61 -15.80 44.44
CA GLY A 213 4.14 -16.92 43.65
C GLY A 213 3.63 -17.01 42.20
N ARG A 214 2.62 -16.22 41.82
CA ARG A 214 2.18 -16.06 40.44
C ARG A 214 3.21 -15.23 39.65
N ARG A 215 3.46 -15.63 38.39
CA ARG A 215 4.16 -14.76 37.42
C ARG A 215 3.35 -13.48 37.34
N ASP A 216 3.99 -12.36 37.64
CA ASP A 216 3.33 -11.07 37.61
C ASP A 216 3.24 -10.62 36.15
N THR A 217 2.19 -11.07 35.45
CA THR A 217 1.92 -10.69 34.07
C THR A 217 1.52 -9.21 33.93
N ARG A 218 1.23 -8.52 35.04
CA ARG A 218 0.94 -7.08 35.10
C ARG A 218 2.13 -6.23 35.55
N ALA A 219 3.14 -6.78 36.20
CA ALA A 219 4.35 -6.03 36.57
C ALA A 219 5.42 -6.09 35.48
N LEU A 220 5.24 -5.27 34.45
CA LEU A 220 6.36 -4.53 33.85
C LEU A 220 6.81 -3.39 34.81
N ARG A 221 7.04 -3.71 36.10
CA ARG A 221 7.61 -2.80 37.11
C ARG A 221 9.11 -3.08 37.33
N GLY A 222 9.79 -3.61 36.32
CA GLY A 222 11.23 -3.45 36.18
C GLY A 222 11.52 -2.15 35.41
N PRO A 223 12.77 -1.62 35.43
CA PRO A 223 13.14 -0.57 34.50
C PRO A 223 12.79 -1.04 33.09
N VAL A 224 11.82 -0.39 32.46
CA VAL A 224 11.51 -0.60 31.04
C VAL A 224 12.81 -0.33 30.29
N SER A 225 13.29 -1.27 29.49
CA SER A 225 14.52 -1.03 28.76
C SER A 225 14.33 0.23 27.88
N PRO A 226 15.34 1.11 27.73
CA PRO A 226 15.21 2.27 26.85
C PRO A 226 14.71 1.88 25.44
N GLY A 227 15.10 0.69 24.96
CA GLY A 227 14.60 0.13 23.70
C GLY A 227 13.10 -0.17 23.68
N ASP A 228 12.52 -0.68 24.77
CA ASP A 228 11.07 -0.91 24.89
C ASP A 228 10.29 0.41 24.97
N VAL A 229 10.84 1.42 25.65
CA VAL A 229 10.23 2.77 25.69
C VAL A 229 10.21 3.37 24.29
N PHE A 230 11.34 3.30 23.57
CA PHE A 230 11.45 3.76 22.19
C PHE A 230 10.50 3.00 21.25
N ALA A 231 10.44 1.67 21.34
CA ALA A 231 9.54 0.85 20.53
C ALA A 231 8.08 1.27 20.66
N ARG A 232 7.64 1.54 21.89
CA ARG A 232 6.27 1.99 22.19
C ARG A 232 6.03 3.41 21.71
N ALA A 233 6.99 4.31 21.88
CA ALA A 233 6.90 5.67 21.38
C ALA A 233 6.79 5.70 19.85
N ALA A 234 7.62 4.92 19.15
CA ALA A 234 7.58 4.79 17.70
C ALA A 234 6.23 4.21 17.22
N PHE A 235 5.72 3.14 17.86
CA PHE A 235 4.40 2.60 17.52
C PHE A 235 3.28 3.63 17.72
N LYS A 236 3.28 4.37 18.83
CA LYS A 236 2.27 5.41 19.09
C LYS A 236 2.38 6.59 18.12
N ALA A 237 3.59 6.98 17.75
CA ALA A 237 3.80 8.03 16.76
C ALA A 237 3.27 7.59 15.40
N TRP A 238 3.59 6.37 14.98
CA TRP A 238 3.05 5.79 13.75
C TRP A 238 1.52 5.65 13.80
N GLU A 239 0.95 5.14 14.91
CA GLU A 239 -0.51 5.02 15.11
C GLU A 239 -1.20 6.39 15.01
N GLY A 240 -0.61 7.43 15.62
CA GLY A 240 -1.10 8.80 15.49
C GLY A 240 -1.01 9.34 14.06
N ARG A 241 0.08 9.04 13.35
CA ARG A 241 0.27 9.39 11.93
C ARG A 241 -0.81 8.76 11.07
N ILE A 242 -1.09 7.46 11.22
CA ILE A 242 -2.07 6.75 10.38
C ILE A 242 -3.54 6.98 10.78
N ALA A 243 -3.83 7.65 11.90
CA ALA A 243 -5.20 7.90 12.33
C ALA A 243 -6.01 8.67 11.29
N GLY A 244 -5.45 9.73 10.71
CA GLY A 244 -6.12 10.50 9.66
C GLY A 244 -6.25 9.73 8.34
N LEU A 245 -5.29 8.86 8.01
CA LEU A 245 -5.43 7.93 6.90
C LEU A 245 -6.58 6.94 7.13
N TRP A 246 -6.77 6.46 8.36
CA TRP A 246 -7.91 5.62 8.71
C TRP A 246 -9.25 6.34 8.57
N GLU A 247 -9.34 7.56 9.10
CA GLU A 247 -10.54 8.39 8.99
C GLU A 247 -10.91 8.64 7.52
N ALA A 248 -9.93 8.98 6.68
CA ALA A 248 -10.12 9.25 5.26
C ALA A 248 -10.61 8.05 4.42
N PHE A 249 -10.36 6.82 4.87
CA PHE A 249 -10.68 5.61 4.09
C PHE A 249 -11.80 4.73 4.67
N TYR A 250 -12.06 4.81 5.98
CA TYR A 250 -12.99 3.91 6.66
C TYR A 250 -14.13 4.63 7.39
N MET A 251 -14.09 5.98 7.50
CA MET A 251 -15.14 6.75 8.18
C MET A 251 -15.94 7.69 7.26
N THR A 252 -15.62 7.73 5.97
CA THR A 252 -16.36 8.42 4.89
C THR A 252 -17.13 7.45 4.01
#